data_AF-A0A7C3R4N8-F1
#
_entry.id   AF-A0A7C3R4N8-F1
#
_cell.length_a   1.000
_cell.length_b   1.000
_cell.length_c   1.000
_cell.angle_alpha   90.00
_cell.angle_beta   90.00
_cell.angle_gamma   90.00
#
_symmetry.space_group_name_H-M   'P 1'
#
loop_
_entity.id
_entity.type
_entity.pdbx_description
1 polymer ?
#
loop_
_entity_poly.entity_id
_entity_poly.type
_entity_poly.pdbx_seq_one_letter_code
_entity_poly.pdbx_strand_id
1 'polypeptide(L)'
;MKVGIEVRDKDIYTIAEILNSYLNEEVEIENILKKMLVRNVGSSDLLFIILQELEKRKIIEGKEGQIKIKKEIKDFENILKKIKFIANKNRRLFVTPLEVGKFYQCPRRLFLEKVVLAKEFKEERGKTWDGEAIHLALNIFIKNLTKTPVENVVEYCVNVAMKKYEGKITLSRESLRDFILRFYDLLSEEGFTNLFTEKTLFSFKVGLVGTPDIIGIKNGEIIPIDIKLGKLSRKGVKEEHLLQSVGEAILIEEFFRKKVSKSYLIFFESKSLVKIDVDEDIKRKFLKYKKEIEMICKARSIPEKGRIPNLERRVCLGCHVKRSCENIENLRRIS
;
A
#
# COMPACT_ATOMS: atom_id res chain seq x y z
N MET A 1 8.75 -2.81 8.38
CA MET A 1 9.26 -4.10 7.92
C MET A 1 8.72 -5.17 8.84
N LYS A 2 8.44 -6.35 8.31
CA LYS A 2 7.98 -7.50 9.09
C LYS A 2 8.73 -8.75 8.63
N VAL A 3 9.09 -9.64 9.54
CA VAL A 3 9.72 -10.92 9.17
C VAL A 3 8.64 -11.99 9.11
N GLY A 4 8.46 -12.57 7.92
CA GLY A 4 7.37 -13.49 7.63
C GLY A 4 6.02 -12.78 7.47
N ILE A 5 5.00 -13.59 7.17
CA ILE A 5 3.60 -13.19 7.13
C ILE A 5 2.86 -14.05 8.14
N GLU A 6 1.98 -13.41 8.87
CA GLU A 6 0.97 -14.09 9.66
C GLU A 6 -0.18 -14.48 8.74
N VAL A 7 -0.32 -15.76 8.44
CA VAL A 7 -1.50 -16.27 7.74
C VAL A 7 -2.62 -16.40 8.75
N ARG A 8 -3.62 -15.52 8.61
CA ARG A 8 -4.79 -15.51 9.49
C ARG A 8 -5.79 -16.56 9.02
N ASP A 9 -6.29 -17.36 9.96
CA ASP A 9 -7.29 -18.39 9.66
C ASP A 9 -8.53 -17.79 9.00
N LYS A 10 -8.97 -16.63 9.50
CA LYS A 10 -10.07 -15.85 8.93
C LYS A 10 -9.91 -15.59 7.43
N ASP A 11 -8.70 -15.30 6.94
CA ASP A 11 -8.48 -15.02 5.53
C ASP A 11 -8.73 -16.26 4.66
N ILE A 12 -8.28 -17.43 5.13
CA ILE A 12 -8.50 -18.71 4.44
C ILE A 12 -10.00 -19.06 4.43
N TYR A 13 -10.69 -18.92 5.57
CA TYR A 13 -12.14 -19.14 5.66
C TYR A 13 -12.91 -18.18 4.74
N THR A 14 -12.54 -16.90 4.71
CA THR A 14 -13.17 -15.93 3.81
C THR A 14 -12.94 -16.27 2.34
N ILE A 15 -11.73 -16.70 1.94
CA ILE A 15 -11.48 -17.14 0.55
C ILE A 15 -12.37 -18.34 0.20
N ALA A 16 -12.44 -19.30 1.11
CA ALA A 16 -13.30 -20.47 0.96
C ALA A 16 -14.78 -20.13 0.79
N GLU A 17 -15.33 -19.24 1.64
CA GLU A 17 -16.70 -18.74 1.53
C GLU A 17 -16.95 -18.07 0.17
N ILE A 18 -15.99 -17.25 -0.30
CA ILE A 18 -16.07 -16.63 -1.63
C ILE A 18 -16.13 -17.70 -2.72
N LEU A 19 -15.26 -18.72 -2.67
CA LEU A 19 -15.25 -19.79 -3.67
C LEU A 19 -16.54 -20.63 -3.64
N ASN A 20 -17.02 -21.01 -2.45
CA ASN A 20 -18.28 -21.74 -2.30
C ASN A 20 -19.49 -20.92 -2.77
N SER A 21 -19.43 -19.58 -2.76
CA SER A 21 -20.49 -18.73 -3.33
C SER A 21 -20.63 -18.84 -4.86
N TYR A 22 -19.70 -19.53 -5.53
CA TYR A 22 -19.71 -19.81 -6.96
C TYR A 22 -19.83 -21.31 -7.26
N LEU A 23 -20.44 -22.09 -6.35
CA LEU A 23 -20.60 -23.53 -6.53
C LEU A 23 -21.38 -23.84 -7.82
N ASN A 24 -20.84 -24.74 -8.64
CA ASN A 24 -21.34 -25.11 -9.97
C ASN A 24 -21.27 -24.01 -11.04
N GLU A 25 -20.72 -22.84 -10.70
CA GLU A 25 -20.53 -21.73 -11.62
C GLU A 25 -19.11 -21.70 -12.18
N GLU A 26 -18.97 -21.11 -13.36
CA GLU A 26 -17.68 -20.71 -13.92
C GLU A 26 -17.47 -19.23 -13.65
N VAL A 27 -16.35 -18.88 -13.04
CA VAL A 27 -16.07 -17.53 -12.55
C VAL A 27 -14.67 -17.07 -12.93
N GLU A 28 -14.56 -15.80 -13.32
CA GLU A 28 -13.26 -15.15 -13.54
C GLU A 28 -12.50 -14.94 -12.24
N ILE A 29 -11.20 -15.24 -12.25
CA ILE A 29 -10.33 -15.06 -11.09
C ILE A 29 -10.31 -13.59 -10.64
N GLU A 30 -10.38 -12.64 -11.57
CA GLU A 30 -10.44 -11.20 -11.27
C GLU A 30 -11.65 -10.86 -10.38
N ASN A 31 -12.80 -11.49 -10.59
CA ASN A 31 -14.01 -11.27 -9.79
C ASN A 31 -13.87 -11.82 -8.37
N ILE A 32 -13.18 -12.97 -8.21
CA ILE A 32 -12.82 -13.52 -6.91
C ILE A 32 -11.89 -12.56 -6.16
N LEU A 33 -10.86 -12.05 -6.83
CA LEU A 33 -9.89 -11.10 -6.26
C LEU A 33 -10.55 -9.78 -5.84
N LYS A 34 -11.49 -9.26 -6.65
CA LYS A 34 -12.31 -8.08 -6.26
C LYS A 34 -13.14 -8.38 -5.01
N LYS A 35 -13.83 -9.53 -4.94
CA LYS A 35 -14.57 -9.95 -3.73
C LYS A 35 -13.66 -10.10 -2.51
N MET A 36 -12.44 -10.60 -2.69
CA MET A 36 -11.43 -10.68 -1.62
C MET A 36 -11.08 -9.29 -1.08
N LEU A 37 -10.87 -8.29 -1.94
CA LEU A 37 -10.64 -6.91 -1.50
C LEU A 37 -11.83 -6.36 -0.72
N VAL A 38 -13.06 -6.57 -1.19
CA VAL A 38 -14.28 -6.16 -0.46
C VAL A 38 -14.29 -6.77 0.95
N ARG A 39 -13.89 -8.04 1.09
CA ARG A 39 -13.83 -8.76 2.37
C ARG A 39 -12.52 -8.57 3.15
N ASN A 40 -11.64 -7.65 2.73
CA ASN A 40 -10.34 -7.33 3.37
C ASN A 40 -9.33 -8.49 3.40
N VAL A 41 -9.36 -9.36 2.39
CA VAL A 41 -8.32 -10.37 2.16
C VAL A 41 -7.33 -9.84 1.13
N GLY A 42 -6.10 -9.58 1.58
CA GLY A 42 -5.09 -8.83 0.82
C GLY A 42 -3.99 -9.66 0.16
N SER A 43 -4.06 -10.99 0.23
CA SER A 43 -3.04 -11.87 -0.36
C SER A 43 -3.66 -12.75 -1.43
N SER A 44 -3.32 -12.49 -2.70
CA SER A 44 -3.68 -13.38 -3.79
C SER A 44 -2.86 -14.68 -3.75
N ASP A 45 -1.64 -14.67 -3.20
CA ASP A 45 -0.83 -15.88 -3.03
C ASP A 45 -1.59 -16.94 -2.22
N LEU A 46 -2.34 -16.54 -1.18
CA LEU A 46 -3.20 -17.46 -0.43
C LEU A 46 -4.28 -18.08 -1.32
N LEU A 47 -4.96 -17.28 -2.15
CA LEU A 47 -5.95 -17.78 -3.11
C LEU A 47 -5.30 -18.82 -4.03
N PHE A 48 -4.18 -18.50 -4.68
CA PHE A 48 -3.55 -19.41 -5.64
C PHE A 48 -3.04 -20.71 -5.00
N ILE A 49 -2.52 -20.66 -3.76
CA ILE A 49 -2.17 -21.87 -3.01
C ILE A 49 -3.43 -22.71 -2.72
N ILE A 50 -4.54 -22.08 -2.32
CA ILE A 50 -5.82 -22.77 -2.10
C ILE A 50 -6.29 -23.42 -3.40
N LEU A 51 -6.34 -22.68 -4.50
CA LEU A 51 -6.78 -23.18 -5.80
C LEU A 51 -5.94 -24.40 -6.24
N GLN A 52 -4.61 -24.33 -6.11
CA GLN A 52 -3.73 -25.46 -6.42
C GLN A 52 -4.06 -26.72 -5.60
N GLU A 53 -4.41 -26.57 -4.32
CA GLU A 53 -4.77 -27.69 -3.45
C GLU A 53 -6.18 -28.25 -3.75
N LEU A 54 -7.12 -27.38 -4.10
CA LEU A 54 -8.47 -27.79 -4.51
C LEU A 54 -8.47 -28.52 -5.86
N GLU A 55 -7.62 -28.09 -6.79
CA GLU A 55 -7.46 -28.72 -8.11
C GLU A 55 -6.92 -30.14 -7.98
N LYS A 56 -5.89 -30.36 -7.15
CA LYS A 56 -5.36 -31.72 -6.83
C LYS A 56 -6.44 -32.67 -6.30
N ARG A 57 -7.45 -32.12 -5.60
CA ARG A 57 -8.57 -32.86 -5.03
C ARG A 57 -9.76 -32.99 -5.99
N LYS A 58 -9.64 -32.47 -7.23
CA LYS A 58 -10.72 -32.42 -8.23
C LYS A 58 -11.97 -31.72 -7.71
N ILE A 59 -11.81 -30.74 -6.81
CA ILE A 59 -12.89 -29.89 -6.29
C ILE A 59 -13.17 -28.73 -7.25
N ILE A 60 -12.12 -28.25 -7.92
CA ILE A 60 -12.22 -27.23 -8.96
C ILE A 60 -11.60 -27.73 -10.26
N GLU A 61 -11.88 -27.03 -11.34
CA GLU A 61 -11.21 -27.16 -12.64
C GLU A 61 -10.82 -25.76 -13.11
N GLY A 62 -9.53 -25.57 -13.39
CA GLY A 62 -9.01 -24.30 -13.88
C GLY A 62 -8.90 -24.25 -15.39
N LYS A 63 -9.14 -23.08 -15.96
CA LYS A 63 -8.71 -22.70 -17.30
C LYS A 63 -8.08 -21.30 -17.24
N GLU A 64 -7.55 -20.80 -18.35
CA GLU A 64 -6.90 -19.49 -18.35
C GLU A 64 -7.87 -18.38 -17.88
N GLY A 65 -7.51 -17.69 -16.80
CA GLY A 65 -8.29 -16.59 -16.21
C GLY A 65 -9.59 -16.98 -15.49
N GLN A 66 -10.03 -18.23 -15.57
CA GLN A 66 -11.34 -18.69 -15.07
C GLN A 66 -11.23 -20.01 -14.31
N ILE A 67 -12.13 -20.22 -13.35
CA ILE A 67 -12.24 -21.47 -12.61
C ILE A 67 -13.68 -21.93 -12.51
N LYS A 68 -13.90 -23.24 -12.50
CA LYS A 68 -15.19 -23.87 -12.22
C LYS A 68 -15.16 -24.62 -10.90
N ILE A 69 -16.08 -24.30 -9.99
CA ILE A 69 -16.17 -24.94 -8.68
C ILE A 69 -17.11 -26.15 -8.78
N LYS A 70 -16.57 -27.37 -8.83
CA LYS A 70 -17.34 -28.61 -9.06
C LYS A 70 -17.97 -29.17 -7.78
N LYS A 71 -17.37 -28.89 -6.62
CA LYS A 71 -17.78 -29.45 -5.34
C LYS A 71 -17.65 -28.40 -4.25
N GLU A 72 -18.51 -28.51 -3.24
CA GLU A 72 -18.40 -27.70 -2.04
C GLU A 72 -17.09 -28.02 -1.30
N ILE A 73 -16.39 -26.97 -0.87
CA ILE A 73 -15.16 -27.10 -0.09
C ILE A 73 -15.59 -27.36 1.37
N LYS A 74 -15.24 -28.54 1.92
CA LYS A 74 -15.58 -28.95 3.31
C LYS A 74 -14.37 -29.17 4.22
N ASP A 75 -13.26 -29.66 3.67
CA ASP A 75 -12.05 -30.02 4.44
C ASP A 75 -11.10 -28.81 4.63
N PHE A 76 -11.57 -27.79 5.36
CA PHE A 76 -10.83 -26.55 5.56
C PHE A 76 -9.59 -26.71 6.44
N GLU A 77 -9.67 -27.55 7.47
CA GLU A 77 -8.59 -27.71 8.45
C GLU A 77 -7.32 -28.24 7.81
N ASN A 78 -7.44 -29.21 6.90
CA ASN A 78 -6.30 -29.80 6.22
C ASN A 78 -5.64 -28.80 5.26
N ILE A 79 -6.46 -28.07 4.47
CA ILE A 79 -6.00 -26.99 3.59
C ILE A 79 -5.25 -25.93 4.42
N LEU A 80 -5.81 -25.53 5.55
CA LEU A 80 -5.24 -24.53 6.45
C LEU A 80 -3.90 -24.97 7.03
N LYS A 81 -3.78 -26.22 7.52
CA LYS A 81 -2.51 -26.78 8.01
C LYS A 81 -1.42 -26.72 6.94
N LYS A 82 -1.75 -27.09 5.70
CA LYS A 82 -0.81 -27.08 4.59
C LYS A 82 -0.38 -25.68 4.18
N ILE A 83 -1.31 -24.72 4.14
CA ILE A 83 -1.01 -23.32 3.82
C ILE A 83 -0.09 -22.71 4.87
N LYS A 84 -0.40 -22.91 6.17
CA LYS A 84 0.45 -22.42 7.27
C LYS A 84 1.87 -23.01 7.16
N PHE A 85 1.99 -24.29 6.83
CA PHE A 85 3.30 -24.92 6.61
C PHE A 85 4.08 -24.26 5.46
N ILE A 86 3.44 -24.02 4.31
CA ILE A 86 4.05 -23.36 3.14
C ILE A 86 4.49 -21.93 3.48
N ALA A 87 3.64 -21.16 4.16
CA ALA A 87 3.93 -19.79 4.55
C ALA A 87 5.11 -19.72 5.55
N ASN A 88 5.14 -20.61 6.54
CA ASN A 88 6.21 -20.67 7.54
C ASN A 88 7.57 -21.05 6.93
N LYS A 89 7.60 -21.95 5.94
CA LYS A 89 8.83 -22.31 5.23
C LYS A 89 9.43 -21.13 4.45
N ASN A 90 8.60 -20.19 4.03
CA ASN A 90 8.98 -19.04 3.20
C ASN A 90 9.08 -17.74 4.02
N ARG A 91 9.73 -17.78 5.19
CA ARG A 91 10.00 -16.58 5.99
C ARG A 91 10.91 -15.60 5.24
N ARG A 92 10.32 -14.53 4.72
CA ARG A 92 11.00 -13.42 4.03
C ARG A 92 10.82 -12.11 4.80
N LEU A 93 11.67 -11.14 4.50
CA LEU A 93 11.48 -9.78 4.98
C LEU A 93 10.42 -9.10 4.09
N PHE A 94 9.37 -8.59 4.72
CA PHE A 94 8.34 -7.79 4.10
C PHE A 94 8.64 -6.32 4.31
N VAL A 95 8.80 -5.61 3.21
CA VAL A 95 9.13 -4.19 3.16
C VAL A 95 7.95 -3.43 2.56
N THR A 96 7.68 -2.22 3.04
CA THR A 96 6.66 -1.37 2.43
C THR A 96 7.22 -0.50 1.30
N PRO A 97 6.41 -0.10 0.30
CA PRO A 97 6.85 0.87 -0.70
C PRO A 97 7.37 2.17 -0.08
N LEU A 98 6.73 2.65 0.99
CA LEU A 98 7.18 3.81 1.76
C LEU A 98 8.58 3.59 2.38
N GLU A 99 8.86 2.40 2.88
CA GLU A 99 10.18 2.07 3.44
C GLU A 99 11.27 2.11 2.39
N VAL A 100 10.99 1.69 1.16
CA VAL A 100 11.91 1.82 0.03
C VAL A 100 12.18 3.30 -0.30
N GLY A 101 11.12 4.13 -0.34
CA GLY A 101 11.28 5.58 -0.50
C GLY A 101 12.12 6.23 0.62
N LYS A 102 11.88 5.84 1.88
CA LYS A 102 12.68 6.29 3.04
C LYS A 102 14.14 5.82 2.96
N PHE A 103 14.37 4.59 2.52
CA PHE A 103 15.70 4.04 2.34
C PHE A 103 16.50 4.83 1.31
N TYR A 104 15.88 5.12 0.16
CA TYR A 104 16.47 5.98 -0.86
C TYR A 104 16.89 7.34 -0.29
N GLN A 105 16.04 7.95 0.55
CA GLN A 105 16.39 9.23 1.20
C GLN A 105 17.58 9.10 2.16
N CYS A 106 17.56 8.09 3.04
CA CYS A 106 18.63 7.85 4.01
C CYS A 106 18.57 6.41 4.57
N PRO A 107 19.50 5.52 4.20
CA PRO A 107 19.57 4.14 4.72
C PRO A 107 19.67 4.09 6.25
N ARG A 108 20.48 4.97 6.85
CA ARG A 108 20.59 5.08 8.30
C ARG A 108 19.30 5.46 8.99
N ARG A 109 18.51 6.37 8.41
CA ARG A 109 17.21 6.74 8.98
C ARG A 109 16.31 5.50 9.09
N LEU A 110 16.17 4.74 8.00
CA LEU A 110 15.36 3.53 8.00
C LEU A 110 15.90 2.48 8.99
N PHE A 111 17.22 2.29 9.05
CA PHE A 111 17.85 1.34 9.98
C PHE A 111 17.57 1.71 11.44
N LEU A 112 17.72 2.99 11.81
CA LEU A 112 17.43 3.45 13.16
C LEU A 112 15.95 3.29 13.51
N GLU A 113 15.05 3.59 12.57
CA GLU A 113 13.60 3.47 12.75
C GLU A 113 13.16 2.01 12.93
N LYS A 114 13.69 1.09 12.13
CA LYS A 114 13.13 -0.27 12.00
C LYS A 114 13.96 -1.40 12.58
N VAL A 115 15.27 -1.19 12.78
CA VAL A 115 16.18 -2.20 13.34
C VAL A 115 16.54 -1.85 14.78
N VAL A 116 16.95 -0.60 15.02
CA VAL A 116 17.30 -0.12 16.37
C VAL A 116 16.05 0.27 17.18
N LEU A 117 14.92 0.50 16.50
CA LEU A 117 13.67 0.97 17.12
C LEU A 117 13.88 2.28 17.91
N ALA A 118 14.67 3.19 17.33
CA ALA A 118 14.90 4.50 17.90
C ALA A 118 13.58 5.25 18.08
N LYS A 119 13.42 5.92 19.23
CA LYS A 119 12.20 6.66 19.56
C LYS A 119 11.89 7.70 18.48
N GLU A 120 10.69 7.60 17.91
CA GLU A 120 10.17 8.59 16.96
C GLU A 120 9.52 9.75 17.73
N PHE A 121 9.87 10.98 17.38
CA PHE A 121 9.20 12.17 17.89
C PHE A 121 8.26 12.70 16.80
N LYS A 122 6.95 12.64 17.06
CA LYS A 122 5.93 13.31 16.24
C LYS A 122 5.60 14.66 16.85
N GLU A 123 5.38 15.66 16.00
CA GLU A 123 4.87 16.97 16.41
C GLU A 123 3.42 16.86 16.90
N GLU A 124 3.04 17.67 17.88
CA GLU A 124 1.67 17.69 18.42
C GLU A 124 0.65 18.27 17.43
N ARG A 125 1.11 19.15 16.53
CA ARG A 125 0.30 19.81 15.50
C ARG A 125 1.07 19.91 14.19
N GLY A 126 0.35 20.02 13.06
CA GLY A 126 0.94 20.39 11.77
C GLY A 126 0.76 19.36 10.66
N LYS A 127 1.66 19.40 9.68
CA LYS A 127 1.50 18.76 8.36
C LYS A 127 1.26 17.24 8.41
N THR A 128 1.84 16.54 9.37
CA THR A 128 1.59 15.09 9.52
C THR A 128 0.10 14.82 9.78
N TRP A 129 -0.51 15.60 10.67
CA TRP A 129 -1.93 15.48 11.01
C TRP A 129 -2.82 15.98 9.87
N ASP A 130 -2.41 17.01 9.12
CA ASP A 130 -3.14 17.47 7.93
C ASP A 130 -3.24 16.37 6.88
N GLY A 131 -2.14 15.65 6.64
CA GLY A 131 -2.11 14.49 5.75
C GLY A 131 -3.09 13.41 6.22
N GLU A 132 -3.01 13.01 7.50
CA GLU A 132 -3.91 12.00 8.07
C GLU A 132 -5.40 12.40 7.96
N ALA A 133 -5.73 13.68 8.15
CA ALA A 133 -7.08 14.19 7.98
C ALA A 133 -7.58 14.09 6.53
N ILE A 134 -6.72 14.39 5.55
CA ILE A 134 -7.05 14.26 4.12
C ILE A 134 -7.32 12.80 3.76
N HIS A 135 -6.43 11.87 4.13
CA HIS A 135 -6.61 10.44 3.82
C HIS A 135 -7.89 9.88 4.47
N LEU A 136 -8.18 10.30 5.71
CA LEU A 136 -9.42 9.91 6.39
C LEU A 136 -10.66 10.40 5.64
N ALA A 137 -10.68 11.69 5.27
CA ALA A 137 -11.82 12.27 4.56
C ALA A 137 -12.07 11.56 3.23
N LEU A 138 -11.01 11.31 2.44
CA LEU A 138 -11.10 10.57 1.18
C LEU A 138 -11.58 9.13 1.34
N ASN A 139 -11.11 8.43 2.37
CA ASN A 139 -11.56 7.08 2.66
C ASN A 139 -13.06 7.03 2.99
N ILE A 140 -13.54 7.96 3.83
CA ILE A 140 -14.97 8.08 4.14
C ILE A 140 -15.76 8.44 2.88
N PHE A 141 -15.25 9.37 2.08
CA PHE A 141 -15.86 9.80 0.83
C PHE A 141 -16.08 8.62 -0.12
N ILE A 142 -15.02 7.87 -0.43
CA ILE A 142 -15.09 6.72 -1.37
C ILE A 142 -16.03 5.63 -0.86
N LYS A 143 -16.03 5.32 0.45
CA LYS A 143 -16.91 4.30 1.04
C LYS A 143 -18.41 4.64 0.99
N ASN A 144 -18.74 5.92 0.79
CA ASN A 144 -20.12 6.41 0.78
C ASN A 144 -20.55 6.98 -0.57
N LEU A 145 -19.66 6.99 -1.56
CA LEU A 145 -19.89 7.59 -2.89
C LEU A 145 -21.12 7.03 -3.60
N THR A 146 -21.44 5.75 -3.40
CA THR A 146 -22.58 5.08 -4.04
C THR A 146 -23.86 5.09 -3.20
N LYS A 147 -23.85 5.66 -2.00
CA LYS A 147 -24.95 5.52 -1.02
C LYS A 147 -25.79 6.79 -0.86
N THR A 148 -25.20 7.95 -1.11
CA THR A 148 -25.77 9.24 -0.77
C THR A 148 -25.32 10.28 -1.81
N PRO A 149 -26.11 11.33 -2.09
CA PRO A 149 -25.69 12.44 -2.96
C PRO A 149 -24.33 13.02 -2.56
N VAL A 150 -23.53 13.40 -3.57
CA VAL A 150 -22.12 13.79 -3.41
C VAL A 150 -21.96 14.93 -2.43
N GLU A 151 -22.80 15.96 -2.53
CA GLU A 151 -22.74 17.16 -1.69
C GLU A 151 -22.86 16.81 -0.20
N ASN A 152 -23.77 15.89 0.13
CA ASN A 152 -23.98 15.43 1.50
C ASN A 152 -22.80 14.58 2.00
N VAL A 153 -22.21 13.75 1.13
CA VAL A 153 -21.03 12.94 1.49
C VAL A 153 -19.81 13.83 1.73
N VAL A 154 -19.61 14.86 0.91
CA VAL A 154 -18.52 15.83 1.05
C VAL A 154 -18.61 16.52 2.41
N GLU A 155 -19.76 17.10 2.75
CA GLU A 155 -19.90 17.78 4.05
C GLU A 155 -19.71 16.82 5.23
N TYR A 156 -20.26 15.60 5.13
CA TYR A 156 -20.10 14.57 6.15
C TYR A 156 -18.63 14.20 6.38
N CYS A 157 -17.88 13.88 5.32
CA CYS A 157 -16.49 13.43 5.46
C CYS A 157 -15.56 14.54 5.95
N VAL A 158 -15.77 15.79 5.50
CA VAL A 158 -15.06 16.97 6.01
C VAL A 158 -15.32 17.14 7.51
N ASN A 159 -16.59 17.09 7.94
CA ASN A 159 -16.96 17.20 9.36
C ASN A 159 -16.27 16.15 10.24
N VAL A 160 -16.30 14.88 9.82
CA VAL A 160 -15.69 13.77 10.57
C VAL A 160 -14.18 13.95 10.69
N ALA A 161 -13.50 14.32 9.59
CA ALA A 161 -12.06 14.50 9.59
C ALA A 161 -11.61 15.68 10.47
N MET A 162 -12.27 16.84 10.31
CA MET A 162 -11.97 18.04 11.10
C MET A 162 -12.17 17.79 12.60
N LYS A 163 -13.27 17.13 12.99
CA LYS A 163 -13.56 16.81 14.38
C LYS A 163 -12.57 15.82 14.98
N LYS A 164 -12.19 14.76 14.25
CA LYS A 164 -11.26 13.75 14.76
C LYS A 164 -9.86 14.31 15.05
N TYR A 165 -9.43 15.30 14.27
CA TYR A 165 -8.11 15.91 14.39
C TYR A 165 -8.15 17.35 14.90
N GLU A 166 -9.23 17.72 15.60
CA GLU A 166 -9.39 19.04 16.19
C GLU A 166 -8.19 19.40 17.07
N GLY A 167 -7.68 20.61 16.90
CA GLY A 167 -6.50 21.09 17.62
C GLY A 167 -5.20 20.36 17.25
N LYS A 168 -5.15 19.55 16.18
CA LYS A 168 -3.91 18.93 15.65
C LYS A 168 -3.58 19.38 14.23
N ILE A 169 -4.61 19.68 13.44
CA ILE A 169 -4.48 20.14 12.05
C ILE A 169 -4.31 21.64 11.93
N THR A 170 -3.66 22.07 10.85
CA THR A 170 -3.62 23.45 10.36
C THR A 170 -4.44 23.65 9.09
N LEU A 171 -4.94 22.55 8.52
CA LEU A 171 -5.82 22.55 7.35
C LEU A 171 -7.15 23.27 7.61
N SER A 172 -7.56 24.13 6.66
CA SER A 172 -8.88 24.75 6.71
C SER A 172 -9.97 23.83 6.16
N ARG A 173 -11.18 23.97 6.71
CA ARG A 173 -12.37 23.24 6.26
C ARG A 173 -12.63 23.42 4.76
N GLU A 174 -12.58 24.66 4.28
CA GLU A 174 -12.81 24.99 2.86
C GLU A 174 -11.79 24.34 1.93
N SER A 175 -10.51 24.34 2.33
CA SER A 175 -9.45 23.71 1.53
C SER A 175 -9.68 22.21 1.38
N LEU A 176 -10.05 21.52 2.47
CA LEU A 176 -10.38 20.09 2.43
C LEU A 176 -11.62 19.83 1.56
N ARG A 177 -12.66 20.66 1.71
CA ARG A 177 -13.91 20.54 0.95
C ARG A 177 -13.67 20.69 -0.56
N ASP A 178 -13.01 21.78 -0.98
CA ASP A 178 -12.70 22.03 -2.40
C ASP A 178 -11.82 20.92 -2.99
N PHE A 179 -10.87 20.40 -2.22
CA PHE A 179 -10.06 19.27 -2.67
C PHE A 179 -10.90 18.01 -2.93
N ILE A 180 -11.84 17.66 -2.05
CA ILE A 180 -12.67 16.46 -2.21
C ILE A 180 -13.60 16.60 -3.42
N LEU A 181 -14.17 17.78 -3.66
CA LEU A 181 -14.98 18.04 -4.86
C LEU A 181 -14.17 17.85 -6.14
N ARG A 182 -12.97 18.44 -6.21
CA ARG A 182 -12.07 18.26 -7.37
C ARG A 182 -11.62 16.82 -7.54
N PHE A 183 -11.40 16.13 -6.43
CA PHE A 183 -11.07 14.71 -6.46
C PHE A 183 -12.23 13.90 -7.05
N TYR A 184 -13.48 14.22 -6.74
CA TYR A 184 -14.65 13.61 -7.35
C TYR A 184 -14.75 13.90 -8.85
N ASP A 185 -14.54 15.15 -9.27
CA ASP A 185 -14.54 15.53 -10.69
C ASP A 185 -13.49 14.70 -11.45
N LEU A 186 -12.27 14.63 -10.93
CA LEU A 186 -11.18 13.83 -11.49
C LEU A 186 -11.55 12.35 -11.61
N LEU A 187 -12.15 11.76 -10.57
CA LEU A 187 -12.57 10.35 -10.61
C LEU A 187 -13.60 10.10 -11.71
N SER A 188 -14.53 11.03 -11.89
CA SER A 188 -15.60 10.98 -12.88
C SER A 188 -15.05 11.15 -14.30
N GLU A 189 -14.19 12.14 -14.52
CA GLU A 189 -13.52 12.40 -15.80
C GLU A 189 -12.62 11.25 -16.23
N GLU A 190 -11.91 10.62 -15.29
CA GLU A 190 -11.05 9.47 -15.57
C GLU A 190 -11.82 8.17 -15.83
N GLY A 191 -13.12 8.12 -15.51
CA GLY A 191 -13.98 6.97 -15.76
C GLY A 191 -13.71 5.75 -14.87
N PHE A 192 -13.40 5.96 -13.58
CA PHE A 192 -13.20 4.85 -12.65
C PHE A 192 -14.51 4.12 -12.33
N THR A 193 -14.53 2.81 -12.54
CA THR A 193 -15.71 1.94 -12.31
C THR A 193 -15.73 1.37 -10.89
N ASN A 194 -14.56 1.15 -10.28
CA ASN A 194 -14.45 0.67 -8.91
C ASN A 194 -13.31 1.38 -8.19
N LEU A 195 -13.52 1.63 -6.90
CA LEU A 195 -12.55 2.25 -6.01
C LEU A 195 -12.48 1.44 -4.71
N PHE A 196 -11.27 1.11 -4.29
CA PHE A 196 -11.03 0.44 -3.01
C PHE A 196 -10.05 1.26 -2.18
N THR A 197 -10.39 1.52 -0.92
CA THR A 197 -9.52 2.22 0.04
C THR A 197 -9.13 1.29 1.18
N GLU A 198 -8.02 1.62 1.86
CA GLU A 198 -7.54 0.92 3.06
C GLU A 198 -7.34 -0.59 2.86
N LYS A 199 -6.91 -1.00 1.67
CA LYS A 199 -6.63 -2.40 1.36
C LYS A 199 -5.16 -2.70 1.53
N THR A 200 -4.82 -3.40 2.61
CA THR A 200 -3.46 -3.89 2.83
C THR A 200 -3.23 -5.11 1.93
N LEU A 201 -2.29 -4.99 1.00
CA LEU A 201 -1.88 -6.06 0.09
C LEU A 201 -0.58 -6.71 0.55
N PHE A 202 -0.42 -7.98 0.24
CA PHE A 202 0.77 -8.77 0.50
C PHE A 202 1.17 -9.52 -0.77
N SER A 203 2.47 -9.50 -1.09
CA SER A 203 3.05 -10.42 -2.09
C SER A 203 4.20 -11.21 -1.49
N PHE A 204 3.99 -12.52 -1.38
CA PHE A 204 4.91 -13.49 -0.82
C PHE A 204 6.12 -13.67 -1.75
N LYS A 205 5.84 -13.62 -3.06
CA LYS A 205 6.81 -13.78 -4.14
C LYS A 205 7.86 -12.68 -4.12
N VAL A 206 7.46 -11.42 -3.94
CA VAL A 206 8.41 -10.30 -3.95
C VAL A 206 8.80 -9.82 -2.55
N GLY A 207 8.07 -10.21 -1.50
CA GLY A 207 8.35 -9.77 -0.13
C GLY A 207 7.92 -8.32 0.13
N LEU A 208 6.76 -7.93 -0.40
CA LEU A 208 6.20 -6.59 -0.21
C LEU A 208 4.90 -6.66 0.58
N VAL A 209 4.67 -5.63 1.38
CA VAL A 209 3.40 -5.37 2.07
C VAL A 209 3.11 -3.88 2.00
N GLY A 210 1.88 -3.48 1.73
CA GLY A 210 1.54 -2.08 1.68
C GLY A 210 0.05 -1.84 1.61
N THR A 211 -0.36 -0.62 1.93
CA THR A 211 -1.75 -0.18 1.85
C THR A 211 -1.76 1.02 0.90
N PRO A 212 -1.94 0.80 -0.42
CA PRO A 212 -2.19 1.93 -1.32
C PRO A 212 -3.36 2.74 -0.79
N ASP A 213 -3.31 4.06 -0.92
CA ASP A 213 -4.41 4.92 -0.45
C ASP A 213 -5.72 4.52 -1.12
N ILE A 214 -5.67 4.41 -2.45
CA ILE A 214 -6.78 4.03 -3.31
C ILE A 214 -6.29 3.09 -4.41
N ILE A 215 -7.08 2.06 -4.70
CA ILE A 215 -6.96 1.20 -5.87
C ILE A 215 -8.14 1.52 -6.78
N GLY A 216 -7.88 2.12 -7.93
CA GLY A 216 -8.89 2.42 -8.94
C GLY A 216 -8.90 1.39 -10.07
N ILE A 217 -10.07 1.05 -10.59
CA ILE A 217 -10.23 0.22 -11.78
C ILE A 217 -10.97 1.02 -12.85
N LYS A 218 -10.46 1.03 -14.07
CA LYS A 218 -11.11 1.66 -15.23
C LYS A 218 -10.77 0.90 -16.51
N ASN A 219 -11.74 0.61 -17.37
CA ASN A 219 -11.52 -0.09 -18.65
C ASN A 219 -10.63 -1.35 -18.55
N GLY A 220 -10.74 -2.09 -17.43
CA GLY A 220 -9.89 -3.24 -17.12
C GLY A 220 -8.45 -2.92 -16.67
N GLU A 221 -8.00 -1.67 -16.72
CA GLU A 221 -6.76 -1.21 -16.09
C GLU A 221 -6.96 -1.04 -14.57
N ILE A 222 -5.91 -1.36 -13.80
CA ILE A 222 -5.89 -1.19 -12.34
C ILE A 222 -4.80 -0.19 -12.01
N ILE A 223 -5.15 0.87 -11.29
CA ILE A 223 -4.31 2.05 -11.08
C ILE A 223 -4.21 2.33 -9.56
N PRO A 224 -3.02 2.25 -8.96
CA PRO A 224 -2.78 2.83 -7.64
C PRO A 224 -2.86 4.35 -7.73
N ILE A 225 -3.60 4.95 -6.80
CA ILE A 225 -3.69 6.40 -6.62
C ILE A 225 -3.18 6.71 -5.22
N ASP A 226 -2.14 7.55 -5.13
CA ASP A 226 -1.51 7.97 -3.88
C ASP A 226 -1.64 9.49 -3.71
N ILE A 227 -2.00 9.90 -2.50
CA ILE A 227 -2.36 11.27 -2.18
C ILE A 227 -1.22 11.89 -1.39
N LYS A 228 -0.67 13.00 -1.89
CA LYS A 228 0.46 13.68 -1.26
C LYS A 228 0.04 15.04 -0.71
N LEU A 229 0.29 15.23 0.58
CA LEU A 229 0.30 16.57 1.16
C LEU A 229 1.54 17.32 0.65
N GLY A 230 1.32 18.43 -0.05
CA GLY A 230 2.37 19.25 -0.62
C GLY A 230 2.04 19.73 -2.04
N LYS A 231 2.91 20.59 -2.57
CA LYS A 231 2.89 21.03 -3.97
C LYS A 231 3.78 20.15 -4.84
N LEU A 232 3.37 19.94 -6.09
CA LEU A 232 4.25 19.43 -7.12
C LEU A 232 5.43 20.40 -7.32
N SER A 233 6.65 19.87 -7.32
CA SER A 233 7.85 20.68 -7.54
C SER A 233 7.96 21.06 -9.02
N ARG A 234 8.56 22.22 -9.31
CA ARG A 234 8.94 22.60 -10.69
C ARG A 234 9.89 21.59 -11.34
N LYS A 235 10.63 20.81 -10.53
CA LYS A 235 11.50 19.72 -10.99
C LYS A 235 10.78 18.38 -11.21
N GLY A 236 9.44 18.37 -11.10
CA GLY A 236 8.62 17.17 -11.23
C GLY A 236 8.46 16.39 -9.93
N VAL A 237 8.08 15.11 -10.07
CA VAL A 237 7.85 14.20 -8.94
C VAL A 237 9.17 13.89 -8.22
N LYS A 238 9.14 13.91 -6.89
CA LYS A 238 10.30 13.51 -6.09
C LYS A 238 10.55 12.01 -6.25
N GLU A 239 11.81 11.62 -6.38
CA GLU A 239 12.20 10.22 -6.55
C GLU A 239 11.64 9.29 -5.45
N GLU A 240 11.61 9.74 -4.19
CA GLU A 240 11.01 8.96 -3.10
C GLU A 240 9.51 8.70 -3.28
N HIS A 241 8.76 9.62 -3.89
CA HIS A 241 7.33 9.44 -4.17
C HIS A 241 7.14 8.53 -5.38
N LEU A 242 8.00 8.68 -6.40
CA LEU A 242 8.03 7.82 -7.58
C LEU A 242 8.30 6.36 -7.20
N LEU A 243 9.31 6.10 -6.35
CA LEU A 243 9.60 4.76 -5.85
C LEU A 243 8.44 4.18 -5.03
N GLN A 244 7.79 4.98 -4.19
CA GLN A 244 6.61 4.52 -3.45
C GLN A 244 5.48 4.09 -4.41
N SER A 245 5.14 4.95 -5.37
CA SER A 245 4.11 4.70 -6.37
C SER A 245 4.39 3.44 -7.21
N VAL A 246 5.64 3.23 -7.62
CA VAL A 246 6.06 2.01 -8.32
C VAL A 246 5.95 0.77 -7.44
N GLY A 247 6.32 0.87 -6.16
CA GLY A 247 6.16 -0.24 -5.22
C GLY A 247 4.69 -0.63 -4.99
N GLU A 248 3.79 0.35 -4.97
CA GLU A 248 2.34 0.12 -4.90
C GLU A 248 1.81 -0.52 -6.20
N ALA A 249 2.30 -0.09 -7.36
CA ALA A 249 1.99 -0.73 -8.64
C ALA A 249 2.43 -2.20 -8.67
N ILE A 250 3.63 -2.53 -8.18
CA ILE A 250 4.11 -3.92 -8.06
C ILE A 250 3.19 -4.73 -7.12
N LEU A 251 2.77 -4.17 -5.98
CA LEU A 251 1.86 -4.84 -5.05
C LEU A 251 0.51 -5.17 -5.68
N ILE A 252 -0.06 -4.22 -6.42
CA ILE A 252 -1.33 -4.40 -7.14
C ILE A 252 -1.17 -5.41 -8.27
N GLU A 253 -0.08 -5.33 -9.04
CA GLU A 253 0.24 -6.27 -10.11
C GLU A 253 0.36 -7.71 -9.58
N GLU A 254 1.03 -7.89 -8.45
CA GLU A 254 1.15 -9.18 -7.78
C GLU A 254 -0.19 -9.67 -7.21
N PHE A 255 -1.04 -8.78 -6.69
CA PHE A 255 -2.37 -9.15 -6.20
C PHE A 255 -3.28 -9.59 -7.36
N PHE A 256 -3.42 -8.77 -8.40
CA PHE A 256 -4.33 -9.03 -9.52
C PHE A 256 -3.77 -9.95 -10.61
N ARG A 257 -2.47 -10.28 -10.56
CA ARG A 257 -1.76 -11.02 -11.60
C ARG A 257 -1.89 -10.36 -12.99
N LYS A 258 -1.95 -9.03 -13.00
CA LYS A 258 -2.17 -8.21 -14.18
C LYS A 258 -1.22 -7.03 -14.17
N LYS A 259 -0.63 -6.73 -15.33
CA LYS A 259 0.33 -5.62 -15.47
C LYS A 259 -0.31 -4.30 -15.06
N VAL A 260 0.39 -3.55 -14.22
CA VAL A 260 0.04 -2.15 -13.89
C VAL A 260 0.98 -1.24 -14.68
N SER A 261 0.45 -0.56 -15.68
CA SER A 261 1.22 0.34 -16.56
C SER A 261 1.27 1.78 -16.07
N LYS A 262 0.35 2.18 -15.19
CA LYS A 262 0.22 3.56 -14.71
C LYS A 262 -0.03 3.62 -13.21
N SER A 263 0.44 4.68 -12.58
CA SER A 263 0.11 5.07 -11.21
C SER A 263 -0.16 6.57 -11.12
N TYR A 264 -1.12 6.98 -10.30
CA TYR A 264 -1.53 8.37 -10.18
C TYR A 264 -1.05 8.95 -8.85
N LEU A 265 -0.43 10.13 -8.91
CA LEU A 265 -0.13 10.95 -7.74
C LEU A 265 -0.98 12.21 -7.75
N ILE A 266 -1.70 12.45 -6.66
CA ILE A 266 -2.51 13.66 -6.49
C ILE A 266 -1.91 14.52 -5.39
N PHE A 267 -1.49 15.72 -5.75
CA PHE A 267 -0.89 16.69 -4.83
C PHE A 267 -1.97 17.64 -4.29
N PHE A 268 -2.19 17.59 -2.98
CA PHE A 268 -3.25 18.36 -2.30
C PHE A 268 -3.07 19.87 -2.48
N GLU A 269 -1.89 20.42 -2.13
CA GLU A 269 -1.69 21.88 -2.07
C GLU A 269 -1.62 22.53 -3.45
N SER A 270 -1.19 21.80 -4.48
CA SER A 270 -1.13 22.29 -5.86
C SER A 270 -2.29 21.81 -6.74
N LYS A 271 -3.17 20.97 -6.20
CA LYS A 271 -4.32 20.37 -6.90
C LYS A 271 -3.91 19.72 -8.22
N SER A 272 -2.73 19.11 -8.25
CA SER A 272 -2.13 18.58 -9.48
C SER A 272 -2.24 17.06 -9.51
N LEU A 273 -2.70 16.52 -10.63
CA LEU A 273 -2.60 15.10 -10.96
C LEU A 273 -1.33 14.85 -11.77
N VAL A 274 -0.54 13.87 -11.36
CA VAL A 274 0.57 13.35 -12.16
C VAL A 274 0.30 11.88 -12.46
N LYS A 275 0.32 11.54 -13.75
CA LYS A 275 0.26 10.15 -14.23
C LYS A 275 1.69 9.66 -14.44
N ILE A 276 2.08 8.63 -13.71
CA ILE A 276 3.39 8.00 -13.79
C ILE A 276 3.27 6.76 -14.66
N ASP A 277 4.10 6.65 -15.68
CA ASP A 277 4.28 5.40 -16.42
C ASP A 277 5.16 4.45 -15.62
N VAL A 278 4.67 3.23 -15.42
CA VAL A 278 5.35 2.18 -14.63
C VAL A 278 5.96 1.18 -15.60
N ASP A 279 7.24 1.39 -15.94
CA ASP A 279 8.01 0.50 -16.79
C ASP A 279 8.86 -0.51 -15.98
N GLU A 280 9.51 -1.42 -16.69
CA GLU A 280 10.35 -2.45 -16.06
C GLU A 280 11.67 -1.89 -15.51
N ASP A 281 12.15 -0.76 -16.02
CA ASP A 281 13.41 -0.14 -15.57
C ASP A 281 13.24 0.42 -14.16
N ILE A 282 12.13 1.11 -13.93
CA ILE A 282 11.83 1.68 -12.63
C ILE A 282 11.41 0.61 -11.62
N LYS A 283 10.72 -0.45 -12.06
CA LYS A 283 10.47 -1.63 -11.21
C LYS A 283 11.79 -2.29 -10.78
N ARG A 284 12.73 -2.48 -11.71
CA ARG A 284 14.07 -3.02 -11.39
C ARG A 284 14.82 -2.13 -10.40
N LYS A 285 14.75 -0.80 -10.56
CA LYS A 285 15.33 0.16 -9.62
C LYS A 285 14.73 0.03 -8.22
N PHE A 286 13.40 -0.06 -8.12
CA PHE A 286 12.71 -0.27 -6.84
C PHE A 286 13.14 -1.58 -6.17
N LEU A 287 13.15 -2.69 -6.92
CA LEU A 287 13.53 -4.01 -6.40
C LEU A 287 14.99 -4.07 -5.97
N LYS A 288 15.88 -3.30 -6.62
CA LYS A 288 17.27 -3.12 -6.19
C LYS A 288 17.35 -2.51 -4.79
N TYR A 289 16.68 -1.38 -4.55
CA TYR A 289 16.66 -0.76 -3.23
C TYR A 289 16.04 -1.67 -2.16
N LYS A 290 14.97 -2.39 -2.51
CA LYS A 290 14.41 -3.41 -1.62
C LYS A 290 15.46 -4.46 -1.22
N LYS A 291 16.23 -4.98 -2.18
CA LYS A 291 17.29 -5.96 -1.90
C LYS A 291 18.39 -5.36 -1.01
N GLU A 292 18.72 -4.09 -1.19
CA GLU A 292 19.68 -3.37 -0.32
C GLU A 292 19.17 -3.24 1.11
N ILE A 293 17.87 -2.98 1.31
CA ILE A 293 17.23 -2.99 2.64
C ILE A 293 17.38 -4.37 3.29
N GLU A 294 17.11 -5.45 2.56
CA GLU A 294 17.26 -6.82 3.06
C GLU A 294 18.69 -7.13 3.50
N MET A 295 19.69 -6.63 2.76
CA MET A 295 21.10 -6.78 3.12
C MET A 295 21.45 -6.02 4.40
N ILE A 296 21.02 -4.76 4.50
CA ILE A 296 21.31 -3.91 5.68
C ILE A 296 20.61 -4.43 6.94
N CYS A 297 19.42 -5.01 6.82
CA CYS A 297 18.74 -5.63 7.96
C CYS A 297 19.48 -6.87 8.49
N LYS A 298 20.30 -7.51 7.66
CA LYS A 298 21.15 -8.65 8.05
C LYS A 298 22.56 -8.21 8.46
N ALA A 299 22.95 -6.99 8.12
CA ALA A 299 24.25 -6.44 8.45
C ALA A 299 24.36 -6.18 9.95
N ARG A 300 25.56 -6.40 10.50
CA ARG A 300 25.88 -6.10 11.90
C ARG A 300 26.43 -4.68 12.09
N SER A 301 26.32 -3.84 11.06
CA SER A 301 26.88 -2.49 11.05
C SER A 301 25.80 -1.45 10.72
N ILE A 302 25.93 -0.27 11.35
CA ILE A 302 25.05 0.87 11.10
C ILE A 302 25.42 1.47 9.74
N PRO A 303 24.46 1.58 8.80
CA PRO A 303 24.75 2.10 7.46
C PRO A 303 25.09 3.60 7.50
N GLU A 304 25.66 4.10 6.40
CA GLU A 304 25.93 5.53 6.23
C GLU A 304 24.65 6.37 6.10
N LYS A 305 24.80 7.69 6.27
CA LYS A 305 23.75 8.65 5.92
C LYS A 305 23.45 8.59 4.42
N GLY A 306 22.27 9.05 4.03
CA GLY A 306 21.91 9.18 2.61
C GLY A 306 22.86 10.10 1.85
N ARG A 307 22.97 9.90 0.53
CA ARG A 307 23.85 10.69 -0.34
C ARG A 307 23.09 11.63 -1.28
N ILE A 308 21.81 11.88 -0.99
CA ILE A 308 20.99 12.75 -1.85
C ILE A 308 21.44 14.22 -1.74
N PRO A 309 21.30 15.02 -2.82
CA PRO A 309 21.65 16.44 -2.78
C PRO A 309 20.89 17.19 -1.70
N ASN A 310 21.58 18.06 -0.94
CA ASN A 310 21.02 18.82 0.17
C ASN A 310 20.35 17.95 1.25
N LEU A 311 20.93 16.79 1.57
CA LEU A 311 20.44 15.85 2.57
C LEU A 311 20.01 16.54 3.87
N GLU A 312 20.84 17.46 4.38
CA GLU A 312 20.58 18.14 5.65
C GLU A 312 19.22 18.85 5.63
N ARG A 313 18.99 19.69 4.61
CA ARG A 313 17.74 20.45 4.46
C ARG A 313 16.55 19.57 4.08
N ARG A 314 16.76 18.55 3.24
CA ARG A 314 15.68 17.72 2.70
C ARG A 314 15.22 16.62 3.65
N VAL A 315 16.12 16.10 4.48
CA VAL A 315 15.88 14.90 5.28
C VAL A 315 16.23 15.15 6.74
N CYS A 316 17.45 15.59 7.05
CA CYS A 316 17.92 15.64 8.43
C CYS A 316 17.11 16.61 9.31
N LEU A 317 16.79 17.82 8.82
CA LEU A 317 16.06 18.82 9.61
C LEU A 317 14.71 18.31 10.15
N GLY A 318 13.98 17.52 9.37
CA GLY A 318 12.71 16.91 9.77
C GLY A 318 12.82 15.44 10.16
N CYS A 319 14.03 14.93 10.43
CA CYS A 319 14.24 13.52 10.72
C CYS A 319 13.91 13.22 12.19
N HIS A 320 12.85 12.45 12.43
CA HIS A 320 12.42 12.08 13.79
C HIS A 320 13.43 11.21 14.57
N VAL A 321 14.43 10.61 13.90
CA VAL A 321 15.55 9.88 14.53
C VAL A 321 16.86 10.69 14.57
N LYS A 322 16.81 12.00 14.32
CA LYS A 322 18.01 12.88 14.25
C LYS A 322 18.87 12.77 15.51
N ARG A 323 18.26 12.82 16.69
CA ARG A 323 18.99 12.74 17.98
C ARG A 323 19.82 11.45 18.10
N SER A 324 19.24 10.30 17.74
CA SER A 324 19.97 9.03 17.74
C SER A 324 21.11 9.02 16.71
N CYS A 325 20.88 9.62 15.54
CA CYS A 325 21.92 9.75 14.53
C CYS A 325 23.07 10.66 14.98
N GLU A 326 22.80 11.78 15.66
CA GLU A 326 23.81 12.70 16.18
C GLU A 326 24.64 12.05 17.28
N ASN A 327 24.02 11.30 18.18
CA ASN A 327 24.73 10.53 19.21
C ASN A 327 25.74 9.56 18.60
N ILE A 328 25.36 8.85 17.53
CA ILE A 328 26.27 7.95 16.80
C ILE A 328 27.46 8.72 16.23
N GLU A 329 27.23 9.89 15.64
CA GLU A 329 28.30 10.72 15.08
C GLU A 329 29.24 11.26 16.17
N ASN A 330 28.68 11.65 17.32
CA ASN A 330 29.48 12.11 18.46
C ASN A 330 30.37 10.98 19.01
N LEU A 331 29.82 9.76 19.16
CA LEU A 331 30.60 8.60 19.61
C LEU A 331 31.73 8.25 18.63
N ARG A 332 31.47 8.32 17.32
CA ARG A 332 32.48 8.09 16.27
C ARG A 332 33.60 9.12 16.23
N ARG A 333 33.42 10.30 16.84
CA ARG A 333 34.47 11.34 16.94
C ARG A 333 35.36 11.15 18.17
N ILE A 334 34.91 10.36 19.13
CA ILE A 334 35.62 10.09 20.39
C ILE A 334 36.45 8.80 20.28
N SER A 335 35.98 7.82 19.49
CA SER A 335 36.71 6.61 19.08
C SER A 335 37.67 6.90 17.94
#